data_AF-A0A356CJK6-F1
#
_entry.id   AF-A0A356CJK6-F1
#
_cell.length_a   1.000
_cell.length_b   1.000
_cell.length_c   1.000
_cell.angle_alpha   90.00
_cell.angle_beta   90.00
_cell.angle_gamma   90.00
#
_symmetry.space_group_name_H-M   'P 1'
#
loop_
_entity.id
_entity.type
_entity.pdbx_description
1 polymer ?
#
loop_
_entity_poly.entity_id
_entity_poly.type
_entity_poly.pdbx_seq_one_letter_code
_entity_poly.pdbx_strand_id
1 'polypeptide(L)'
;MVLFACFLLAGCGWQLRDAQVVPENVGKIFLTSQQPNELLLNELTLALKLYGVESVRRDDQPDYSVVINDYRRIRRTSTLNSNARVAEYQLTEELDFVILDTNGRSLIGTSTA
;
A
#
# COMPACT_ATOMS: atom_id res chain seq x y z
N MET A 1 0.26 -45.37 -15.84
CA MET A 1 -0.82 -45.10 -14.86
C MET A 1 -0.40 -44.12 -13.74
N VAL A 2 0.90 -43.83 -13.54
CA VAL A 2 1.37 -42.81 -12.57
C VAL A 2 1.39 -41.40 -13.15
N LEU A 3 1.67 -41.24 -14.45
CA LEU A 3 1.77 -39.94 -15.12
C LEU A 3 0.44 -39.15 -15.14
N PHE A 4 -0.69 -39.85 -15.17
CA PHE A 4 -2.03 -39.24 -15.21
C PHE A 4 -2.44 -38.65 -13.85
N ALA A 5 -1.93 -39.22 -12.75
CA ALA A 5 -2.21 -38.74 -11.40
C ALA A 5 -1.52 -37.38 -11.11
N CYS A 6 -0.34 -37.13 -11.68
CA CYS A 6 0.36 -35.85 -11.52
C CYS A 6 -0.36 -34.66 -12.17
N PHE A 7 -1.08 -34.89 -13.29
CA PHE A 7 -1.85 -33.84 -13.95
C PHE A 7 -3.09 -33.40 -13.15
N LEU A 8 -3.70 -34.32 -12.40
CA LEU A 8 -4.85 -34.02 -11.55
C LEU A 8 -4.47 -33.14 -10.34
N LEU A 9 -3.22 -33.20 -9.88
CA LEU A 9 -2.70 -32.38 -8.78
C LEU A 9 -2.37 -30.93 -9.21
N ALA A 10 -1.99 -30.72 -10.48
CA ALA A 10 -1.78 -29.37 -11.03
C ALA A 10 -3.09 -28.63 -11.39
N GLY A 11 -4.23 -29.35 -11.42
CA GLY A 11 -5.54 -28.82 -11.78
C GLY A 11 -6.27 -28.05 -10.68
N CYS A 12 -5.75 -27.99 -9.45
CA CYS A 12 -6.40 -27.25 -8.36
C CYS A 12 -6.34 -25.73 -8.53
N GLY A 13 -5.64 -25.21 -9.56
CA GLY A 13 -5.58 -23.78 -9.86
C GLY A 13 -4.78 -22.96 -8.84
N TRP A 14 -4.23 -23.60 -7.80
CA TRP A 14 -3.31 -22.98 -6.85
C TRP A 14 -1.96 -22.81 -7.51
N GLN A 15 -1.70 -21.58 -7.96
CA GLN A 15 -0.36 -21.16 -8.33
C GLN A 15 0.27 -20.51 -7.10
N LEU A 16 1.52 -20.86 -6.82
CA LEU A 16 2.31 -20.09 -5.87
C LEU A 16 2.25 -18.64 -6.36
N ARG A 17 1.86 -17.70 -5.49
CA ARG A 17 1.93 -16.27 -5.84
C ARG A 17 3.37 -16.02 -6.27
N ASP A 18 3.54 -15.64 -7.53
CA ASP A 18 4.85 -15.28 -8.04
C ASP A 18 5.44 -14.22 -7.10
N ALA A 19 6.74 -14.29 -6.81
CA ALA A 19 7.37 -13.39 -5.83
C ALA A 19 7.28 -11.91 -6.25
N GLN A 20 6.88 -11.68 -7.49
CA GLN A 20 6.69 -10.39 -8.13
C GLN A 20 5.37 -9.72 -7.69
N VAL A 21 5.34 -9.25 -6.44
CA VAL A 21 4.25 -8.40 -5.90
C VAL A 21 4.22 -7.03 -6.61
N VAL A 22 5.36 -6.63 -7.18
CA VAL A 22 5.56 -5.37 -7.87
C VAL A 22 6.09 -5.65 -9.28
N PRO A 23 5.53 -5.06 -10.35
CA PRO A 23 6.06 -5.18 -11.70
C PRO A 23 7.55 -4.81 -11.72
N GLU A 24 8.34 -5.49 -12.56
CA GLU A 24 9.79 -5.25 -12.69
C GLU A 24 10.18 -3.80 -13.00
N ASN A 25 9.22 -2.96 -13.42
CA ASN A 25 9.48 -1.62 -13.91
C ASN A 25 8.41 -0.61 -13.49
N VAL A 26 8.20 -0.46 -12.17
CA VAL A 26 7.34 0.60 -11.62
C VAL A 26 7.97 2.00 -11.76
N GLY A 27 9.27 2.08 -12.05
CA GLY A 27 9.98 3.36 -12.19
C GLY A 27 10.20 4.07 -10.85
N LYS A 28 10.58 5.35 -10.93
CA LYS A 28 10.89 6.21 -9.80
C LYS A 28 9.62 6.88 -9.27
N ILE A 29 9.41 6.83 -7.96
CA ILE A 29 8.23 7.43 -7.31
C ILE A 29 8.61 8.62 -6.45
N PHE A 30 7.96 9.76 -6.65
CA PHE A 30 7.99 10.86 -5.69
C PHE A 30 6.80 10.75 -4.73
N LEU A 31 7.09 10.62 -3.43
CA LEU A 31 6.07 10.61 -2.38
C LEU A 31 5.92 12.02 -1.79
N THR A 32 4.69 12.48 -1.63
CA THR A 32 4.38 13.75 -0.99
C THR A 32 3.05 13.69 -0.27
N SER A 33 2.87 14.54 0.75
CA SER A 33 1.61 14.68 1.48
C SER A 33 1.18 16.14 1.51
N GLN A 34 -0.13 16.39 1.40
CA GLN A 34 -0.70 17.74 1.56
C GLN A 34 -0.65 18.20 3.02
N GLN A 35 -0.79 17.26 3.95
CA GLN A 35 -0.61 17.50 5.38
C GLN A 35 0.78 16.96 5.79
N PRO A 36 1.66 17.79 6.38
CA PRO A 36 2.99 17.34 6.79
C PRO A 36 2.91 16.16 7.77
N ASN A 37 3.42 14.99 7.36
CA ASN A 37 3.53 13.80 8.19
C ASN A 37 4.79 13.00 7.81
N GLU A 38 5.92 13.41 8.40
CA GLU A 38 7.24 12.83 8.12
C GLU A 38 7.33 11.35 8.52
N LEU A 39 6.62 10.93 9.57
CA LEU A 39 6.65 9.54 10.01
C LEU A 39 6.06 8.63 8.93
N LEU A 40 4.86 8.97 8.44
CA LEU A 40 4.18 8.23 7.37
C LEU A 40 5.02 8.21 6.09
N LEU A 41 5.57 9.35 5.67
CA LEU A 41 6.39 9.42 4.46
C LEU A 41 7.65 8.56 4.56
N ASN A 42 8.30 8.53 5.73
CA ASN A 42 9.47 7.69 5.96
C ASN A 42 9.12 6.19 5.97
N GLU A 43 8.01 5.81 6.60
CA GLU A 43 7.53 4.43 6.62
C GLU A 43 7.16 3.93 5.22
N LEU A 44 6.45 4.74 4.43
CA LEU A 44 6.12 4.43 3.05
C LEU A 44 7.37 4.34 2.17
N THR A 45 8.32 5.26 2.33
CA THR A 45 9.60 5.23 1.60
C THR A 45 10.37 3.95 1.90
N LEU A 46 10.43 3.53 3.17
CA LEU A 46 11.07 2.28 3.56
C LEU A 46 10.34 1.07 2.98
N ALA A 47 9.01 1.05 3.04
CA ALA A 47 8.19 -0.02 2.47
C ALA A 47 8.41 -0.15 0.96
N LEU A 48 8.38 0.96 0.21
CA LEU A 48 8.69 0.97 -1.22
C LEU A 48 10.07 0.38 -1.52
N LYS A 49 11.08 0.78 -0.75
CA LYS A 49 12.45 0.27 -0.87
C LYS A 49 12.53 -1.25 -0.66
N LEU A 50 11.78 -1.78 0.32
CA LEU A 50 11.72 -3.24 0.57
C LEU A 50 11.14 -4.01 -0.62
N TYR A 51 10.23 -3.38 -1.37
CA TYR A 51 9.67 -3.95 -2.61
C TYR A 51 10.48 -3.59 -3.87
N GLY A 52 11.67 -3.02 -3.72
CA GLY A 52 12.55 -2.67 -4.84
C GLY A 52 12.13 -1.42 -5.62
N VAL A 53 11.21 -0.61 -5.09
CA VAL A 53 10.77 0.64 -5.71
C VAL A 53 11.61 1.80 -5.16
N GLU A 54 12.21 2.58 -6.05
CA GLU A 54 13.00 3.75 -5.68
C GLU A 54 12.09 4.96 -5.43
N SER A 55 12.18 5.53 -4.22
CA SER A 55 11.58 6.84 -3.96
C SER A 55 12.61 7.95 -4.15
N VAL A 56 12.26 8.95 -4.98
CA VAL A 56 13.15 10.04 -5.37
C VAL A 56 12.55 11.40 -5.01
N ARG A 57 13.34 12.47 -5.08
CA ARG A 57 12.83 13.83 -4.87
C ARG A 57 12.11 14.30 -6.13
N ARG A 58 11.26 15.34 -5.99
CA ARG A 58 10.55 15.97 -7.11
C ARG A 58 11.48 16.36 -8.27
N ASP A 59 12.66 16.88 -7.96
CA ASP A 59 13.61 17.39 -8.95
C ASP A 59 14.38 16.27 -9.69
N ASP A 60 14.29 15.03 -9.21
CA ASP A 60 14.99 13.86 -9.78
C ASP A 60 14.20 13.18 -10.92
N GLN A 61 13.23 13.89 -11.50
CA GLN A 61 12.38 13.44 -12.62
C GLN A 61 11.70 12.09 -12.31
N PRO A 62 10.80 12.04 -11.31
CA PRO A 62 10.05 10.83 -11.00
C PRO A 62 9.12 10.45 -12.16
N ASP A 63 8.94 9.15 -12.40
CA ASP A 63 7.98 8.64 -13.38
C ASP A 63 6.54 8.81 -12.89
N TYR A 64 6.34 8.70 -11.57
CA TYR A 64 5.04 8.87 -10.91
C TYR A 64 5.16 9.69 -9.63
N SER A 65 4.09 10.43 -9.31
CA SER A 65 3.95 11.09 -8.02
C SER A 65 2.76 10.51 -7.25
N VAL A 66 3.01 10.04 -6.03
CA VAL A 66 1.96 9.63 -5.09
C VAL A 66 1.71 10.77 -4.13
N VAL A 67 0.52 11.36 -4.23
CA VAL A 67 0.10 12.50 -3.39
C VAL A 67 -0.90 12.01 -2.37
N ILE A 68 -0.52 12.09 -1.10
CA ILE A 68 -1.39 11.81 0.04
C ILE A 68 -2.20 13.07 0.32
N ASN A 69 -3.52 12.95 0.21
CA ASN A 69 -4.45 14.06 0.40
C ASN A 69 -4.85 14.19 1.87
N ASP A 70 -5.13 13.07 2.53
CA ASP A 70 -5.49 13.04 3.95
C ASP A 70 -5.00 11.75 4.60
N TYR A 71 -4.62 11.83 5.87
CA TYR A 71 -4.25 10.67 6.67
C TYR A 71 -4.93 10.76 8.04
N ARG A 72 -5.78 9.79 8.34
CA ARG A 72 -6.58 9.78 9.57
C ARG A 72 -6.27 8.54 10.39
N ARG A 73 -6.05 8.75 11.69
CA ARG A 73 -5.97 7.67 12.68
C ARG A 73 -7.17 7.76 13.62
N ILE A 74 -8.11 6.85 13.45
CA ILE A 74 -9.37 6.80 14.20
C ILE A 74 -9.21 5.79 15.33
N ARG A 75 -9.49 6.22 16.56
CA ARG A 75 -9.54 5.36 17.74
C ARG A 75 -10.95 5.35 18.30
N ARG A 76 -11.54 4.16 18.43
CA ARG A 76 -12.86 3.99 19.07
C ARG A 76 -12.85 2.85 20.08
N THR A 77 -13.69 2.95 21.10
CA THR A 77 -13.94 1.84 22.03
C THR A 77 -14.59 0.70 21.25
N SER A 78 -14.00 -0.49 21.31
CA SER A 78 -14.53 -1.69 20.67
C SER A 78 -15.46 -2.44 21.62
N THR A 79 -14.97 -2.69 22.85
CA THR A 79 -15.65 -3.51 23.85
C THR A 79 -15.50 -2.93 25.25
N LEU A 80 -16.43 -3.28 26.13
CA LEU A 80 -16.41 -2.94 27.56
C LEU A 80 -16.30 -4.22 28.39
N ASN A 81 -15.67 -4.14 29.55
CA ASN A 81 -15.62 -5.24 30.51
C ASN A 81 -16.87 -5.26 31.42
N SER A 82 -16.94 -6.27 32.31
CA SER A 82 -18.06 -6.46 33.25
C SER A 82 -18.30 -5.28 34.21
N ASN A 83 -17.31 -4.41 34.38
CA ASN A 83 -17.38 -3.21 35.23
C ASN A 83 -17.67 -1.94 34.41
N ALA A 84 -18.16 -2.09 33.17
CA ALA A 84 -18.43 -1.01 32.21
C ALA A 84 -17.22 -0.12 31.89
N ARG A 85 -15.99 -0.63 32.04
CA ARG A 85 -14.76 0.06 31.63
C ARG A 85 -14.33 -0.42 30.25
N VAL A 86 -13.64 0.43 29.50
CA VAL A 86 -13.08 0.06 28.19
C VAL A 86 -12.16 -1.16 28.35
N ALA A 87 -12.48 -2.22 27.61
CA ALA A 87 -11.67 -3.42 27.54
C ALA A 87 -10.72 -3.36 26.33
N GLU A 88 -11.22 -2.90 25.18
CA GLU A 88 -10.45 -2.86 23.94
C GLU A 88 -10.72 -1.58 23.15
N TYR A 89 -9.68 -1.14 22.43
CA TYR A 89 -9.77 -0.08 21.44
C TYR A 89 -9.59 -0.67 20.05
N GLN A 90 -10.43 -0.24 19.12
CA GLN A 90 -10.19 -0.41 17.70
C GLN A 90 -9.41 0.80 17.19
N LEU A 91 -8.32 0.53 16.49
CA LEU A 91 -7.53 1.51 15.76
C LEU A 91 -7.76 1.27 14.26
N THR A 92 -8.18 2.31 13.55
CA THR A 92 -8.29 2.30 12.08
C THR A 92 -7.41 3.42 11.55
N GLU A 93 -6.59 3.12 10.56
CA GLU A 93 -5.84 4.10 9.79
C GLU A 93 -6.46 4.17 8.40
N GLU A 94 -6.67 5.37 7.90
CA GLU A 94 -7.23 5.62 6.57
C GLU A 94 -6.30 6.58 5.82
N LEU A 95 -5.94 6.21 4.60
CA LEU A 95 -5.08 7.00 3.73
C LEU A 95 -5.81 7.33 2.43
N ASP A 96 -6.09 8.61 2.20
CA ASP A 96 -6.63 9.09 0.93
C ASP A 96 -5.50 9.58 0.04
N PHE A 97 -5.34 9.01 -1.16
CA PHE A 97 -4.24 9.35 -2.06
C PHE A 97 -4.65 9.34 -3.53
N VAL A 98 -3.80 9.95 -4.36
CA VAL A 98 -3.85 9.91 -5.83
C VAL A 98 -2.49 9.59 -6.42
N ILE A 99 -2.47 8.98 -7.60
CA ILE A 99 -1.26 8.72 -8.38
C ILE A 99 -1.30 9.58 -9.64
N LEU A 100 -0.27 10.38 -9.82
CA LEU A 100 -0.10 11.29 -10.95
C LEU A 100 1.03 10.81 -11.86
N ASP A 101 0.86 11.01 -13.16
CA ASP A 101 1.95 10.86 -14.14
C ASP A 101 2.89 12.09 -14.16
N THR A 102 3.91 12.04 -15.02
CA THR A 102 4.87 13.14 -15.22
C THR A 102 4.25 14.46 -15.69
N ASN A 103 3.05 14.41 -16.30
CA ASN A 103 2.30 15.60 -16.72
C ASN A 103 1.35 16.12 -15.64
N GLY A 104 1.32 15.49 -14.46
CA GLY A 104 0.40 15.81 -13.37
C GLY A 104 -1.02 15.29 -13.59
N ARG A 105 -1.25 14.40 -14.56
CA ARG A 105 -2.55 13.79 -14.81
C ARG A 105 -2.78 12.64 -13.85
N SER A 106 -3.96 12.60 -13.23
CA SER A 106 -4.36 11.49 -12.36
C SER A 106 -4.55 10.21 -13.17
N LEU A 107 -3.80 9.17 -12.81
CA LEU A 107 -3.92 7.84 -13.41
C LEU A 107 -5.07 7.04 -12.80
N ILE A 108 -5.37 7.32 -11.52
CA ILE A 108 -6.50 6.77 -10.79
C ILE A 108 -7.32 7.91 -10.17
N GLY A 109 -8.61 7.67 -9.90
CA GLY A 109 -9.36 8.55 -9.00
C GLY A 109 -8.79 8.47 -7.57
N THR A 110 -9.21 9.40 -6.70
CA THR A 110 -8.87 9.33 -5.27
C THR A 110 -9.23 7.96 -4.72
N SER A 111 -8.26 7.31 -4.08
CA SER A 111 -8.38 5.99 -3.48
C SER A 111 -8.15 6.09 -1.98
N THR A 112 -8.87 5.27 -1.23
CA THR A 112 -8.73 5.12 0.23
C THR A 112 -8.18 3.72 0.51
N ALA A 113 -7.08 3.66 1.27
CA ALA A 113 -6.49 2.42 1.79
C ALA A 113 -6.62 2.35 3.31
#